data_AF-A0A966CYZ9-F1
#
_entry.id   AF-A0A966CYZ9-F1
#
_cell.length_a   1.000
_cell.length_b   1.000
_cell.length_c   1.000
_cell.angle_alpha   90.00
_cell.angle_beta   90.00
_cell.angle_gamma   90.00
#
_symmetry.space_group_name_H-M   'P 1'
#
loop_
_entity.id
_entity.type
_entity.pdbx_description
1 polymer ?
#
loop_
_entity_poly.entity_id
_entity_poly.type
_entity_poly.pdbx_seq_one_letter_code
_entity_poly.pdbx_strand_id
1 'polypeptide(L)'
;MVRSSLGLFISRHGLFLIGATIVGFMALAAILAPALAPADPTELDVTSILRPPGADHLLGTDALGRDVLSRLLFGARVSLWVGFVAVGISAAIGLVLGLVAGYTGGWVDEVIMRLVDIMLCFPSFFLILAVIAFLEPSLTNIMIVIGLTSWMGVTRLVRAETLTVRERDYVKAMVLAGAGRFR
;
A
#
# COMPACT_ATOMS: atom_id res chain seq x y z
N MET A 1 13.96 -21.39 -29.86
CA MET A 1 12.50 -21.37 -29.58
C MET A 1 12.12 -20.53 -28.35
N VAL A 2 13.00 -20.29 -27.36
CA VAL A 2 12.72 -19.46 -26.15
C VAL A 2 12.93 -17.94 -26.35
N ARG A 3 13.77 -17.52 -27.31
CA ARG A 3 14.04 -16.09 -27.57
C ARG A 3 12.86 -15.32 -28.20
N SER A 4 11.94 -15.99 -28.92
CA SER A 4 10.80 -15.32 -29.55
C SER A 4 9.62 -15.10 -28.60
N SER A 5 9.48 -15.89 -27.54
CA SER A 5 8.42 -15.74 -26.54
C SER A 5 8.72 -14.61 -25.55
N LEU A 6 9.98 -14.42 -25.16
CA LEU A 6 10.38 -13.33 -24.25
C LEU A 6 10.17 -11.95 -24.89
N GLY A 7 10.53 -11.79 -26.16
CA GLY A 7 10.33 -10.53 -26.90
C GLY A 7 8.86 -10.15 -27.10
N LEU A 8 7.99 -11.15 -27.28
CA LEU A 8 6.53 -10.94 -27.38
C LEU A 8 5.88 -10.64 -26.03
N PHE A 9 6.38 -11.23 -24.94
CA PHE A 9 5.90 -10.95 -23.59
C PHE A 9 6.27 -9.52 -23.16
N ILE A 10 7.51 -9.10 -23.44
CA ILE A 10 7.98 -7.74 -23.13
C ILE A 10 7.20 -6.67 -23.91
N SER A 11 6.88 -6.91 -25.18
CA SER A 11 6.12 -5.94 -26.00
C SER A 11 4.65 -5.83 -25.60
N ARG A 12 4.06 -6.88 -25.03
CA ARG A 12 2.66 -6.88 -24.56
C ARG A 12 2.49 -6.49 -23.09
N HIS A 13 3.51 -6.66 -22.26
CA HIS A 13 3.46 -6.42 -20.81
C HIS A 13 4.52 -5.42 -20.32
N GLY A 14 4.95 -4.48 -21.19
CA GLY A 14 6.00 -3.50 -20.86
C GLY A 14 5.71 -2.71 -19.58
N LEU A 15 4.45 -2.30 -19.36
CA LEU A 15 4.06 -1.55 -18.15
C LEU A 15 4.23 -2.38 -16.87
N PHE A 16 3.85 -3.65 -16.91
CA PHE A 16 4.01 -4.57 -15.78
C PHE A 16 5.49 -4.77 -15.45
N LEU A 17 6.32 -5.00 -16.48
CA LEU A 17 7.76 -5.20 -16.30
C LEU A 17 8.45 -3.97 -15.73
N ILE A 18 8.09 -2.77 -16.18
CA ILE A 18 8.63 -1.51 -15.63
C ILE A 18 8.26 -1.39 -14.15
N GLY A 19 6.98 -1.56 -13.81
CA GLY A 19 6.53 -1.47 -12.41
C GLY A 19 7.18 -2.53 -11.51
N ALA A 20 7.22 -3.78 -11.97
CA ALA A 20 7.85 -4.89 -11.24
C ALA A 20 9.35 -4.67 -11.04
N THR A 21 10.04 -4.09 -12.03
CA THR A 21 11.47 -3.78 -11.93
C THR A 21 11.72 -2.67 -10.91
N ILE A 22 10.91 -1.60 -10.92
CA ILE A 22 11.03 -0.49 -9.96
C ILE A 22 10.79 -0.98 -8.53
N VAL A 23 9.67 -1.67 -8.29
CA VAL A 23 9.32 -2.18 -6.96
C VAL A 23 10.31 -3.24 -6.50
N GLY A 24 10.73 -4.14 -7.40
CA GLY A 24 11.73 -5.16 -7.12
C GLY A 24 13.09 -4.57 -6.75
N PHE A 25 13.53 -3.53 -7.47
CA PHE A 25 14.76 -2.80 -7.13
C PHE A 25 14.66 -2.12 -5.76
N MET A 26 13.56 -1.41 -5.47
CA MET A 26 13.36 -0.77 -4.17
C MET A 26 13.32 -1.79 -3.02
N ALA A 27 12.64 -2.93 -3.22
CA ALA A 27 12.57 -4.00 -2.25
C ALA A 27 13.95 -4.63 -1.98
N LEU A 28 14.72 -4.89 -3.05
CA LEU A 28 16.08 -5.40 -2.92
C LEU A 28 17.00 -4.41 -2.20
N ALA A 29 16.95 -3.12 -2.55
CA ALA A 29 17.71 -2.09 -1.86
C ALA A 29 17.36 -2.00 -0.37
N ALA A 30 16.07 -2.10 -0.03
CA ALA A 30 15.59 -2.08 1.34
C ALA A 30 15.99 -3.33 2.16
N ILE A 31 15.96 -4.52 1.54
CA ILE A 31 16.36 -5.78 2.18
C ILE A 31 17.89 -5.81 2.39
N LEU A 32 18.65 -5.36 1.39
CA LEU A 32 20.10 -5.30 1.42
C LEU A 32 20.62 -4.06 2.15
N ALA A 33 19.76 -3.20 2.69
CA ALA A 33 20.16 -1.98 3.42
C ALA A 33 21.22 -2.24 4.50
N PRO A 34 21.14 -3.30 5.35
CA PRO A 34 22.18 -3.56 6.36
C PRO A 34 23.55 -3.90 5.78
N ALA A 35 23.61 -4.36 4.53
CA ALA A 35 24.87 -4.70 3.85
C ALA A 35 25.36 -3.58 2.93
N LEU A 36 24.46 -2.73 2.43
CA LEU A 36 24.75 -1.65 1.50
C LEU A 36 24.98 -0.29 2.19
N ALA A 37 24.46 -0.10 3.39
CA ALA A 37 24.61 1.15 4.12
C ALA A 37 26.06 1.33 4.61
N PRO A 38 26.72 2.46 4.28
CA PRO A 38 28.07 2.75 4.76
C PRO A 38 28.17 2.94 6.28
N ALA A 39 27.10 3.43 6.91
CA ALA A 39 27.07 3.79 8.34
C ALA A 39 25.70 3.47 8.97
N ASP A 40 25.62 3.57 10.29
CA ASP A 40 24.33 3.48 10.99
C ASP A 40 23.44 4.68 10.59
N PRO A 41 22.17 4.46 10.17
CA PRO A 41 21.27 5.52 9.72
C PRO A 41 20.90 6.54 10.82
N THR A 42 21.18 6.24 12.08
CA THR A 42 20.88 7.08 13.25
C THR A 42 22.12 7.69 13.89
N GLU A 43 23.32 7.30 13.46
CA GLU A 43 24.57 7.83 13.99
C GLU A 43 24.77 9.30 13.62
N LEU A 44 25.01 10.12 14.64
CA LEU A 44 25.17 11.56 14.54
C LEU A 44 26.65 11.92 14.46
N ASP A 45 27.07 12.55 13.36
CA ASP A 45 28.40 13.18 13.25
C ASP A 45 28.27 14.70 13.17
N VAL A 46 28.36 15.36 14.31
CA VAL A 46 28.31 16.83 14.42
C VAL A 46 29.45 17.54 13.69
N THR A 47 30.53 16.84 13.33
CA THR A 47 31.64 17.41 12.54
C THR A 47 31.38 17.37 11.03
N SER A 48 30.35 16.62 10.62
CA SER A 48 29.97 16.38 9.23
C SER A 48 28.56 16.86 8.95
N ILE A 49 28.17 18.03 9.44
CA ILE A 49 26.85 18.61 9.16
C ILE A 49 26.81 19.21 7.75
N LEU A 50 25.76 18.89 6.97
CA LEU A 50 25.49 19.44 5.63
C LEU A 50 26.69 19.34 4.65
N ARG A 51 27.53 18.31 4.79
CA ARG A 51 28.58 18.02 3.82
C ARG A 51 27.99 17.61 2.48
N PRO A 52 28.57 18.09 1.36
CA PRO A 52 28.18 17.67 0.02
C PRO A 52 28.56 16.20 -0.24
N PRO A 53 28.03 15.58 -1.31
CA PRO A 53 28.44 14.25 -1.74
C PRO A 53 29.96 14.12 -1.93
N GLY A 54 30.54 13.04 -1.41
CA GLY A 54 31.97 12.77 -1.43
C GLY A 54 32.32 11.30 -1.19
N ALA A 55 33.61 10.97 -1.12
CA ALA A 55 34.07 9.59 -0.93
C ALA A 55 33.66 9.03 0.45
N ASP A 56 33.68 9.87 1.48
CA ASP A 56 33.29 9.48 2.85
C ASP A 56 31.77 9.37 3.00
N HIS A 57 31.02 10.21 2.28
CA HIS A 57 29.55 10.22 2.25
C HIS A 57 29.04 10.33 0.82
N LEU A 58 28.71 9.18 0.20
CA LEU A 58 28.35 9.09 -1.22
C LEU A 58 27.21 10.03 -1.65
N LEU A 59 26.26 10.29 -0.75
CA LEU A 59 25.14 11.22 -0.97
C LEU A 59 25.18 12.44 -0.03
N GLY A 60 26.30 12.64 0.67
CA GLY A 60 26.47 13.68 1.66
C GLY A 60 25.75 13.36 2.98
N THR A 61 25.62 14.40 3.80
CA THR A 61 25.07 14.30 5.17
C THR A 61 23.92 15.28 5.40
N ASP A 62 23.01 14.95 6.30
CA ASP A 62 21.87 15.82 6.62
C ASP A 62 22.20 16.93 7.65
N ALA A 63 21.18 17.68 8.07
CA ALA A 63 21.30 18.75 9.07
C ALA A 63 21.74 18.28 10.47
N LEU A 64 21.72 16.98 10.73
CA LEU A 64 22.22 16.37 11.97
C LEU A 64 23.55 15.61 11.75
N GLY A 65 24.14 15.72 10.55
CA GLY A 65 25.38 15.03 10.19
C GLY A 65 25.25 13.53 9.94
N ARG A 66 24.03 13.04 9.68
CA ARG A 66 23.80 11.62 9.39
C ARG A 66 24.02 11.33 7.92
N ASP A 67 24.58 10.16 7.60
CA ASP A 67 24.80 9.72 6.22
C ASP A 67 23.48 9.55 5.45
N VAL A 68 23.31 10.32 4.37
CA VAL A 68 22.06 10.36 3.60
C VAL A 68 21.79 9.05 2.88
N LEU A 69 22.82 8.36 2.38
CA LEU A 69 22.66 7.09 1.68
C LEU A 69 22.10 6.00 2.61
N SER A 70 22.69 5.88 3.80
CA SER A 70 22.23 4.96 4.85
C SER A 70 20.79 5.28 5.25
N ARG A 71 20.46 6.55 5.46
CA ARG A 71 19.09 6.98 5.77
C ARG A 71 18.09 6.68 4.66
N LEU A 72 18.49 6.79 3.39
CA LEU A 72 17.62 6.46 2.26
C LEU A 72 17.34 4.96 2.17
N LEU A 73 18.36 4.11 2.33
CA LEU A 73 18.20 2.64 2.27
C LEU A 73 17.30 2.12 3.40
N PHE A 74 17.56 2.56 4.63
CA PHE A 74 16.71 2.19 5.77
C PHE A 74 15.33 2.85 5.72
N GLY A 75 15.25 4.09 5.21
CA GLY A 75 13.97 4.78 4.97
C GLY A 75 13.10 4.06 3.93
N ALA A 76 13.71 3.48 2.89
CA ALA A 76 13.00 2.65 1.91
C ALA A 76 12.39 1.41 2.58
N ARG A 77 13.12 0.76 3.49
CA ARG A 77 12.61 -0.38 4.27
C ARG A 77 11.40 -0.01 5.12
N VAL A 78 11.48 1.10 5.85
CA VAL A 78 10.35 1.60 6.66
C VAL A 78 9.16 1.94 5.76
N SER A 79 9.39 2.64 4.65
CA SER A 79 8.33 3.07 3.72
C SER A 79 7.61 1.88 3.08
N LEU A 80 8.36 0.86 2.65
CA LEU A 80 7.79 -0.37 2.09
C LEU A 80 6.98 -1.14 3.13
N TRP A 81 7.48 -1.23 4.37
CA TRP A 81 6.77 -1.90 5.45
C TRP A 81 5.46 -1.19 5.79
N VAL A 82 5.50 0.14 5.92
CA VAL A 82 4.33 0.98 6.19
C VAL A 82 3.29 0.84 5.07
N GLY A 83 3.72 0.96 3.82
CA GLY A 83 2.84 0.81 2.66
C GLY A 83 2.20 -0.57 2.61
N PHE A 84 2.98 -1.63 2.79
CA PHE A 84 2.48 -3.01 2.72
C PHE A 84 1.44 -3.31 3.80
N VAL A 85 1.72 -2.97 5.06
CA VAL A 85 0.81 -3.24 6.18
C VAL A 85 -0.45 -2.38 6.08
N ALA A 86 -0.32 -1.08 5.82
CA ALA A 86 -1.46 -0.18 5.74
C ALA A 86 -2.40 -0.55 4.57
N VAL A 87 -1.84 -0.83 3.39
CA VAL A 87 -2.63 -1.29 2.23
C VAL A 87 -3.24 -2.67 2.51
N GLY A 88 -2.53 -3.57 3.19
CA GLY A 88 -3.08 -4.87 3.59
C GLY A 88 -4.32 -4.75 4.47
N ILE A 89 -4.28 -3.88 5.49
CA ILE A 89 -5.42 -3.59 6.37
C ILE A 89 -6.57 -2.98 5.57
N SER A 90 -6.28 -1.95 4.79
CA SER A 90 -7.24 -1.25 3.94
C SER A 90 -7.93 -2.20 2.96
N ALA A 91 -7.15 -3.07 2.31
CA ALA A 91 -7.64 -4.06 1.38
C ALA A 91 -8.49 -5.13 2.06
N ALA A 92 -8.10 -5.61 3.24
CA ALA A 92 -8.89 -6.59 4.00
C ALA A 92 -10.26 -6.01 4.38
N ILE A 93 -10.30 -4.80 4.93
CA ILE A 93 -11.54 -4.10 5.29
C ILE A 93 -12.39 -3.84 4.04
N GLY A 94 -11.77 -3.29 3.00
CA GLY A 94 -12.45 -2.94 1.77
C GLY A 94 -13.01 -4.16 1.03
N LEU A 95 -12.28 -5.27 1.03
CA LEU A 95 -12.73 -6.54 0.47
C LEU A 95 -13.96 -7.06 1.20
N VAL A 96 -13.91 -7.13 2.54
CA VAL A 96 -15.04 -7.63 3.34
C VAL A 96 -16.27 -6.74 3.16
N LEU A 97 -16.14 -5.43 3.34
CA LEU A 97 -17.27 -4.51 3.22
C LEU A 97 -17.81 -4.44 1.79
N GLY A 98 -16.94 -4.45 0.78
CA GLY A 98 -17.32 -4.41 -0.62
C GLY A 98 -18.07 -5.67 -1.06
N LEU A 99 -17.59 -6.85 -0.66
CA LEU A 99 -18.26 -8.12 -0.92
C LEU A 99 -19.63 -8.16 -0.24
N VAL A 100 -19.71 -7.78 1.05
CA VAL A 100 -20.99 -7.75 1.78
C VAL A 100 -21.97 -6.80 1.09
N ALA A 101 -21.59 -5.55 0.83
CA ALA A 101 -22.45 -4.57 0.18
C ALA A 101 -22.93 -5.03 -1.21
N GLY A 102 -22.00 -5.49 -2.06
CA GLY A 102 -22.34 -5.91 -3.43
C GLY A 102 -23.16 -7.19 -3.49
N TYR A 103 -22.90 -8.14 -2.59
CA TYR A 103 -23.59 -9.43 -2.59
C TYR A 103 -24.98 -9.34 -1.95
N THR A 104 -25.14 -8.70 -0.78
CA THR A 104 -26.44 -8.64 -0.11
C THR A 104 -27.39 -7.66 -0.79
N GLY A 105 -26.85 -6.53 -1.30
CA GLY A 105 -27.64 -5.41 -1.81
C GLY A 105 -28.60 -4.81 -0.77
N GLY A 106 -29.54 -3.98 -1.24
CA GLY A 106 -30.63 -3.43 -0.41
C GLY A 106 -30.14 -2.48 0.67
N TRP A 107 -30.74 -2.56 1.86
CA TRP A 107 -30.45 -1.62 2.95
C TRP A 107 -29.01 -1.74 3.51
N VAL A 108 -28.43 -2.94 3.52
CA VAL A 108 -27.04 -3.17 4.00
C VAL A 108 -26.05 -2.45 3.10
N ASP A 109 -26.27 -2.54 1.79
CA ASP A 109 -25.49 -1.81 0.80
C ASP A 109 -25.59 -0.30 1.02
N GLU A 110 -26.81 0.22 1.15
CA GLU A 110 -27.03 1.66 1.42
C GLU A 110 -26.31 2.12 2.68
N VAL A 111 -26.39 1.37 3.80
CA VAL A 111 -25.70 1.73 5.05
C VAL A 111 -24.17 1.74 4.89
N ILE A 112 -23.60 0.72 4.25
CA ILE A 112 -22.15 0.65 4.02
C ILE A 112 -21.70 1.80 3.11
N MET A 113 -22.45 2.08 2.05
CA MET A 113 -22.11 3.16 1.11
C MET A 113 -22.30 4.54 1.74
N ARG A 114 -23.28 4.71 2.64
CA ARG A 114 -23.40 5.92 3.46
C ARG A 114 -22.21 6.12 4.39
N LEU A 115 -21.72 5.07 5.04
CA LEU A 115 -20.50 5.13 5.85
C LEU A 115 -19.29 5.54 5.00
N VAL A 116 -19.15 4.94 3.81
CA VAL A 116 -18.10 5.30 2.85
C VAL A 116 -18.21 6.77 2.43
N ASP A 117 -19.40 7.23 2.06
CA ASP A 117 -19.64 8.61 1.64
C ASP A 117 -19.26 9.60 2.75
N ILE A 118 -19.68 9.33 4.00
CA ILE A 118 -19.34 10.15 5.18
C ILE A 118 -17.82 10.24 5.35
N MET A 119 -17.12 9.11 5.26
CA MET A 119 -15.66 9.09 5.41
C MET A 119 -14.94 9.82 4.27
N LEU A 120 -15.45 9.73 3.03
CA LEU A 120 -14.88 10.43 1.87
C LEU A 120 -15.09 11.95 1.93
N CYS A 121 -16.08 12.43 2.68
CA CYS A 121 -16.26 13.87 2.91
C CYS A 121 -15.12 14.49 3.73
N PHE A 122 -14.43 13.70 4.56
CA PHE A 122 -13.27 14.16 5.30
C PHE A 122 -12.01 13.99 4.46
N PRO A 123 -11.18 15.03 4.29
CA PRO A 123 -9.91 14.84 3.61
C PRO A 123 -9.04 13.92 4.45
N SER A 124 -8.64 12.78 3.87
CA SER A 124 -8.00 11.66 4.58
C SER A 124 -6.75 12.07 5.37
N PHE A 125 -5.97 13.02 4.83
CA PHE A 125 -4.80 13.57 5.50
C PHE A 125 -5.15 14.21 6.85
N PHE A 126 -6.22 15.02 6.92
CA PHE A 126 -6.65 15.63 8.18
C PHE A 126 -7.17 14.59 9.17
N LEU A 127 -7.89 13.56 8.69
CA LEU A 127 -8.36 12.47 9.54
C LEU A 127 -7.18 11.71 10.18
N ILE A 128 -6.17 11.38 9.37
CA ILE A 128 -4.95 10.70 9.84
C ILE A 128 -4.24 11.58 10.88
N LEU A 129 -4.03 12.86 10.61
CA LEU A 129 -3.38 13.78 11.55
C LEU A 129 -4.16 13.94 12.85
N ALA A 130 -5.49 14.09 12.78
CA ALA A 130 -6.34 14.22 13.95
C ALA A 130 -6.24 12.99 14.85
N VAL A 131 -6.26 11.78 14.27
CA VAL A 131 -6.14 10.53 15.04
C VAL A 131 -4.73 10.37 15.63
N ILE A 132 -3.68 10.67 14.86
CA ILE A 132 -2.28 10.59 15.33
C ILE A 132 -2.02 11.56 16.49
N ALA A 133 -2.67 12.72 16.53
CA ALA A 133 -2.49 13.69 17.60
C ALA A 133 -2.88 13.16 19.00
N PHE A 134 -3.73 12.13 19.07
CA PHE A 134 -4.14 11.49 20.32
C PHE A 134 -3.38 10.18 20.63
N LEU A 135 -2.54 9.71 19.72
CA LEU A 135 -1.79 8.46 19.85
C LEU A 135 -0.32 8.75 20.14
N GLU A 136 0.33 7.84 20.85
CA GLU A 136 1.77 7.92 21.04
C GLU A 136 2.51 7.73 19.71
N PRO A 137 3.64 8.44 19.48
CA PRO A 137 4.44 8.29 18.26
C PRO A 137 4.97 6.86 18.11
N SER A 138 4.42 6.11 17.16
CA SER A 138 4.85 4.74 16.84
C SER A 138 4.58 4.43 15.38
N LEU A 139 5.52 3.73 14.72
CA LEU A 139 5.35 3.25 13.35
C LEU A 139 4.10 2.37 13.24
N THR A 140 3.83 1.54 14.25
CA THR A 140 2.65 0.67 14.28
C THR A 140 1.36 1.47 14.29
N ASN A 141 1.30 2.53 15.09
CA ASN A 141 0.12 3.40 15.16
C ASN A 141 -0.12 4.08 13.80
N ILE A 142 0.94 4.60 13.18
CA ILE A 142 0.84 5.23 11.85
C ILE A 142 0.31 4.23 10.81
N MET A 143 0.83 3.01 10.76
CA MET A 143 0.39 1.97 9.83
C MET A 143 -1.09 1.61 10.01
N ILE A 144 -1.54 1.41 11.25
CA ILE A 144 -2.92 1.08 11.57
C ILE A 144 -3.84 2.23 11.17
N VAL A 145 -3.51 3.47 11.54
CA VAL A 145 -4.33 4.65 11.23
C VAL A 145 -4.47 4.84 9.72
N ILE A 146 -3.38 4.74 8.95
CA ILE A 146 -3.44 4.84 7.48
C ILE A 146 -4.31 3.72 6.91
N GLY A 147 -4.17 2.48 7.38
CA GLY A 147 -4.98 1.35 6.90
C GLY A 147 -6.47 1.52 7.20
N LEU A 148 -6.81 1.91 8.43
CA LEU A 148 -8.19 2.12 8.89
C LEU A 148 -8.88 3.33 8.25
N THR A 149 -8.12 4.24 7.64
CA THR A 149 -8.66 5.46 7.02
C THR A 149 -8.62 5.43 5.49
N SER A 150 -8.17 4.34 4.85
CA SER A 150 -7.98 4.27 3.40
C SER A 150 -8.81 3.18 2.68
N TRP A 151 -9.69 2.47 3.38
CA TRP A 151 -10.44 1.33 2.85
C TRP A 151 -11.59 1.70 1.89
N MET A 152 -12.08 2.94 1.93
CA MET A 152 -13.26 3.41 1.17
C MET A 152 -13.18 3.14 -0.34
N GLY A 153 -12.03 3.43 -0.94
CA GLY A 153 -11.82 3.22 -2.39
C GLY A 153 -11.87 1.74 -2.76
N VAL A 154 -11.25 0.88 -1.94
CA VAL A 154 -11.25 -0.57 -2.14
C VAL A 154 -12.65 -1.14 -1.98
N THR A 155 -13.43 -0.70 -0.98
CA THR A 155 -14.84 -1.09 -0.81
C THR A 155 -15.66 -0.83 -2.07
N ARG A 156 -15.56 0.38 -2.63
CA ARG A 156 -16.32 0.76 -3.83
C ARG A 156 -15.92 -0.08 -5.04
N LEU A 157 -14.62 -0.33 -5.22
CA LEU A 157 -14.10 -1.15 -6.31
C LEU A 157 -14.59 -2.60 -6.22
N VAL A 158 -14.41 -3.22 -5.04
CA VAL A 158 -14.83 -4.60 -4.80
C VAL A 158 -16.34 -4.73 -4.92
N ARG A 159 -17.12 -3.78 -4.38
CA ARG A 159 -18.57 -3.76 -4.52
C ARG A 159 -18.98 -3.72 -6.00
N ALA A 160 -18.39 -2.84 -6.79
CA ALA A 160 -18.70 -2.73 -8.21
C ALA A 160 -18.45 -4.05 -8.95
N GLU A 161 -17.28 -4.67 -8.71
CA GLU A 161 -16.95 -5.96 -9.32
C GLU A 161 -17.90 -7.07 -8.84
N THR A 162 -18.26 -7.07 -7.54
CA THR A 162 -19.18 -8.06 -6.96
C THR A 162 -20.56 -7.96 -7.60
N LEU A 163 -21.07 -6.75 -7.82
CA LEU A 163 -22.34 -6.53 -8.53
C LEU A 163 -22.26 -7.06 -9.97
N THR A 164 -21.16 -6.80 -10.67
CA THR A 164 -20.94 -7.32 -12.03
C THR A 164 -20.90 -8.84 -12.06
N VAL A 165 -20.19 -9.47 -11.12
CA VAL A 165 -20.08 -10.94 -11.03
C VAL A 165 -21.41 -11.58 -10.66
N ARG A 166 -22.16 -10.98 -9.74
CA ARG A 166 -23.47 -11.47 -9.28
C ARG A 166 -24.48 -11.61 -10.42
N GLU A 167 -24.40 -10.76 -11.44
CA GLU A 167 -25.31 -10.79 -12.59
C GLU A 167 -24.96 -11.82 -13.67
N ARG A 168 -23.84 -12.55 -13.52
CA ARG A 168 -23.41 -13.55 -14.51
C ARG A 168 -24.23 -14.85 -14.45
N ASP A 169 -24.36 -15.50 -15.59
CA ASP A 169 -25.24 -16.67 -15.77
C ASP A 169 -24.88 -17.85 -14.86
N TYR A 170 -23.59 -18.08 -14.59
CA TYR A 170 -23.18 -19.16 -13.69
C TYR A 170 -23.62 -18.93 -12.24
N VAL A 171 -23.68 -17.67 -11.78
CA VAL A 171 -24.20 -17.33 -10.44
C VAL A 171 -25.71 -17.55 -10.41
N LYS A 172 -26.42 -17.10 -11.44
CA LYS A 172 -27.87 -17.29 -11.59
C LYS A 172 -28.24 -18.78 -11.63
N ALA A 173 -27.49 -19.59 -12.37
CA ALA A 173 -27.68 -21.05 -12.43
C ALA A 173 -27.49 -21.72 -11.06
N MET A 174 -26.49 -21.30 -10.27
CA MET A 174 -26.27 -21.82 -8.92
C MET A 174 -27.42 -21.46 -7.97
N VAL A 175 -27.94 -20.24 -8.05
CA VAL A 175 -29.12 -19.82 -7.27
C VAL A 175 -30.34 -20.67 -7.63
N LEU A 176 -30.56 -20.95 -8.92
CA LEU A 176 -31.63 -21.84 -9.39
C LEU A 176 -31.42 -23.29 -8.91
N ALA A 177 -30.17 -23.74 -8.79
CA ALA A 177 -29.82 -25.04 -8.21
C ALA A 177 -29.96 -25.11 -6.68
N GLY A 178 -30.49 -24.06 -6.04
CA GLY A 178 -30.74 -24.02 -4.60
C GLY A 178 -29.52 -23.64 -3.76
N ALA A 179 -28.50 -23.00 -4.35
CA ALA A 179 -27.44 -22.38 -3.56
C ALA A 179 -28.00 -21.19 -2.75
N GLY A 180 -27.79 -21.22 -1.43
CA GLY A 180 -28.16 -20.12 -0.55
C GLY A 180 -27.17 -18.96 -0.64
N ARG A 181 -27.50 -17.82 -0.01
CA ARG A 181 -26.67 -16.60 -0.05
C ARG A 181 -25.22 -16.75 0.46
N PHE A 182 -24.90 -17.82 1.19
CA PHE A 182 -23.56 -18.06 1.75
C PHE A 182 -22.84 -19.24 1.11
N ARG A 183 -23.43 -19.87 0.08
CA ARG A 183 -22.93 -21.10 -0.55
C ARG A 183 -22.66 -20.92 -2.04
#